data_AF-A0A7U4P7S1-F1
#
_entry.id   AF-A0A7U4P7S1-F1
#
_cell.length_a   1.000
_cell.length_b   1.000
_cell.length_c   1.000
_cell.angle_alpha   90.00
_cell.angle_beta   90.00
_cell.angle_gamma   90.00
#
_symmetry.space_group_name_H-M   'P 1'
#
loop_
_entity.id
_entity.type
_entity.pdbx_description
1 polymer ?
#
loop_
_entity_poly.entity_id
_entity_poly.type
_entity_poly.pdbx_seq_one_letter_code
_entity_poly.pdbx_strand_id
1 'polypeptide(L)'
;MAATPTRAQVDGQVVDTPLLLIADAIHIGHAHGIVAGPIAEQFRRQFNASGLLTVDVSTVRALRNPECKRLKLVWSQAGARTPNGLDTAVLTTEMNICADGSPPGDSE
;
A
#
# COMPACT_ATOMS: atom_id res chain seq x y z
N MET A 1 -9.36 -32.07 -18.22
CA MET A 1 -8.55 -30.86 -18.45
C MET A 1 -8.62 -30.02 -17.19
N ALA A 2 -7.54 -29.96 -16.41
CA ALA A 2 -7.50 -29.17 -15.18
C ALA A 2 -7.01 -27.77 -15.51
N ALA A 3 -7.85 -26.75 -15.28
CA ALA A 3 -7.44 -25.37 -15.37
C ALA A 3 -6.44 -25.07 -14.24
N THR A 4 -5.19 -24.84 -14.61
CA THR A 4 -4.17 -24.34 -13.69
C THR A 4 -4.57 -22.94 -13.26
N PRO A 5 -4.61 -22.61 -11.96
CA PRO A 5 -4.87 -21.24 -11.55
C PRO A 5 -3.70 -20.39 -12.05
N THR A 6 -3.99 -19.44 -12.94
CA THR A 6 -3.07 -18.35 -13.27
C THR A 6 -2.65 -17.73 -11.96
N ARG A 7 -1.37 -17.91 -11.59
CA ARG A 7 -0.73 -17.05 -10.61
C ARG A 7 -0.81 -15.66 -11.21
N ALA A 8 -1.78 -14.86 -10.76
CA ALA A 8 -1.75 -13.43 -11.01
C ALA A 8 -0.40 -12.95 -10.48
N GLN A 9 0.53 -12.73 -11.40
CA GLN A 9 1.84 -12.17 -11.08
C GLN A 9 1.54 -10.78 -10.54
N VAL A 10 1.82 -10.60 -9.25
CA VAL A 10 1.78 -9.29 -8.64
C VAL A 10 3.04 -8.58 -9.14
N ASP A 11 2.90 -7.83 -10.22
CA ASP A 11 3.98 -6.98 -10.73
C ASP A 11 4.17 -5.81 -9.76
N GLY A 12 5.36 -5.68 -9.16
CA GLY A 12 5.65 -4.61 -8.22
C GLY A 12 6.99 -4.80 -7.52
N GLN A 13 7.68 -3.70 -7.21
CA GLN A 13 8.92 -3.77 -6.44
C GLN A 13 8.62 -4.27 -5.02
N VAL A 14 9.39 -5.27 -4.56
CA VAL A 14 9.31 -5.74 -3.16
C VAL A 14 10.12 -4.78 -2.30
N VAL A 15 9.48 -4.19 -1.30
CA VAL A 15 10.08 -3.23 -0.37
C VAL A 15 9.78 -3.64 1.07
N ASP A 16 10.74 -3.43 1.98
CA ASP A 16 10.53 -3.68 3.42
C ASP A 16 9.73 -2.56 4.10
N THR A 17 9.69 -1.39 3.48
CA THR A 17 8.99 -0.20 3.97
C THR A 17 8.27 0.51 2.82
N PRO A 18 7.06 1.07 3.05
CA PRO A 18 6.37 1.84 2.02
C PRO A 18 7.03 3.19 1.72
N LEU A 19 8.07 3.59 2.46
CA LEU A 19 8.67 4.93 2.35
C LEU A 19 9.16 5.25 0.93
N LEU A 20 9.76 4.27 0.22
CA LEU A 20 10.18 4.46 -1.16
C LEU A 20 8.99 4.72 -2.09
N LEU A 21 7.89 3.98 -1.90
CA LEU A 21 6.66 4.15 -2.69
C LEU A 21 5.97 5.49 -2.38
N ILE A 22 6.06 5.97 -1.13
CA ILE A 22 5.56 7.29 -0.72
C ILE A 22 6.36 8.40 -1.41
N ALA A 23 7.69 8.33 -1.37
CA ALA A 23 8.57 9.28 -2.03
C ALA A 23 8.33 9.31 -3.55
N ASP A 24 8.25 8.13 -4.18
CA ASP A 24 7.93 8.00 -5.60
C ASP A 24 6.58 8.64 -5.92
N ALA A 25 5.52 8.30 -5.18
CA ALA A 25 4.20 8.87 -5.41
C ALA A 25 4.14 10.39 -5.19
N ILE A 26 4.99 10.96 -4.33
CA ILE A 26 5.16 12.40 -4.19
C ILE A 26 5.80 12.99 -5.46
N HIS A 27 6.85 12.39 -6.00
CA HIS A 27 7.54 12.92 -7.17
C HIS A 27 6.79 12.69 -8.50
N ILE A 28 6.26 11.49 -8.73
CA ILE A 28 5.66 11.08 -10.03
C ILE A 28 4.13 10.90 -9.97
N GLY A 29 3.51 11.15 -8.82
CA GLY A 29 2.06 11.17 -8.63
C GLY A 29 1.43 9.82 -8.27
N HIS A 30 2.14 8.71 -8.49
CA HIS A 30 1.67 7.36 -8.20
C HIS A 30 2.84 6.40 -7.96
N ALA A 31 2.62 5.34 -7.19
CA ALA A 31 3.55 4.23 -7.03
C ALA A 31 2.79 2.96 -6.65
N HIS A 32 3.35 1.80 -6.99
CA HIS A 32 2.81 0.49 -6.61
C HIS A 32 3.94 -0.42 -6.15
N GLY A 33 3.68 -1.25 -5.15
CA GLY A 33 4.65 -2.26 -4.73
C GLY A 33 4.10 -3.31 -3.78
N ILE A 34 4.95 -4.32 -3.55
CA ILE A 34 4.72 -5.37 -2.56
C ILE A 34 5.46 -4.96 -1.29
N VAL A 35 4.73 -4.82 -0.20
CA VAL A 35 5.33 -4.52 1.11
C VAL A 35 5.57 -5.82 1.86
N ALA A 36 6.81 -6.04 2.30
CA ALA A 36 7.24 -7.19 3.07
C ALA A 36 7.45 -6.82 4.55
N GLY A 37 8.08 -7.71 5.31
CA GLY A 37 8.49 -7.42 6.68
C GLY A 37 7.34 -7.25 7.69
N PRO A 38 7.59 -6.50 8.79
CA PRO A 38 6.67 -6.41 9.93
C PRO A 38 5.27 -5.87 9.59
N ILE A 39 5.16 -4.95 8.63
CA ILE A 39 3.87 -4.39 8.19
C ILE A 39 3.02 -5.49 7.54
N ALA A 40 3.60 -6.27 6.62
CA ALA A 40 2.92 -7.38 5.99
C ALA A 40 2.49 -8.46 7.00
N GLU A 41 3.32 -8.71 8.01
CA GLU A 41 2.99 -9.62 9.12
C GLU A 41 1.83 -9.11 9.97
N GLN A 42 1.74 -7.79 10.21
CA GLN A 42 0.62 -7.20 10.94
C GLN A 42 -0.69 -7.33 10.17
N PHE A 43 -0.69 -7.05 8.85
CA PHE A 43 -1.86 -7.25 8.01
C PHE A 43 -2.30 -8.72 7.96
N ARG A 44 -1.34 -9.66 7.81
CA ARG A 44 -1.63 -11.10 7.87
C ARG A 44 -2.37 -11.48 9.13
N ARG A 45 -1.87 -11.05 10.30
CA ARG A 45 -2.51 -11.34 11.60
C ARG A 45 -3.87 -10.69 11.73
N GLN A 46 -3.99 -9.41 11.34
CA GLN A 46 -5.23 -8.65 11.51
C GLN A 46 -6.37 -9.20 10.64
N PHE A 47 -6.08 -9.58 9.40
CA PHE A 47 -7.08 -10.03 8.43
C PHE A 47 -7.11 -11.55 8.25
N ASN A 48 -6.27 -12.28 9.00
CA ASN A 48 -6.05 -13.71 8.83
C ASN A 48 -5.85 -14.09 7.36
N ALA A 49 -4.98 -13.32 6.69
CA ALA A 49 -4.74 -13.38 5.25
C ALA A 49 -3.43 -14.11 4.93
N SER A 50 -3.30 -14.61 3.70
CA SER A 50 -2.17 -15.46 3.28
C SER A 50 -1.40 -14.93 2.06
N GLY A 51 -1.95 -13.96 1.34
CA GLY A 51 -1.32 -13.37 0.16
C GLY A 51 -0.19 -12.38 0.49
N LEU A 52 0.48 -11.93 -0.57
CA LEU A 52 1.39 -10.79 -0.50
C LEU A 52 0.60 -9.53 -0.15
N LEU A 53 1.18 -8.64 0.65
CA LEU A 53 0.62 -7.32 0.91
C LEU A 53 1.06 -6.39 -0.21
N THR A 54 0.10 -5.84 -0.95
CA THR A 54 0.36 -4.81 -1.96
C THR A 54 -0.13 -3.46 -1.47
N VAL A 55 0.44 -2.40 -2.03
CA VAL A 55 -0.04 -1.03 -1.83
C VAL A 55 -0.01 -0.26 -3.13
N ASP A 56 -1.13 0.39 -3.43
CA ASP A 56 -1.23 1.43 -4.45
C ASP A 56 -1.21 2.78 -3.75
N VAL A 57 -0.24 3.62 -4.10
CA VAL A 57 -0.07 4.97 -3.56
C VAL A 57 -0.37 5.97 -4.67
N SER A 58 -1.23 6.95 -4.38
CA SER A 58 -1.59 8.00 -5.34
C SER A 58 -1.66 9.36 -4.68
N THR A 59 -1.22 10.39 -5.40
CA THR A 59 -1.39 11.79 -4.97
C THR A 59 -2.85 12.18 -5.09
N VAL A 60 -3.45 12.62 -3.98
CA VAL A 60 -4.79 13.22 -3.95
C VAL A 60 -4.71 14.72 -4.26
N ARG A 61 -3.78 15.43 -3.62
CA ARG A 61 -3.48 16.84 -3.89
C ARG A 61 -2.12 17.25 -3.33
N ALA A 62 -1.55 18.30 -3.92
CA ALA A 62 -0.36 18.96 -3.38
C ALA A 62 -0.64 19.64 -2.02
N LEU A 63 0.41 19.86 -1.23
CA LEU A 63 0.42 20.74 -0.06
C LEU A 63 1.27 21.99 -0.37
N ARG A 64 1.44 22.86 0.63
CA ARG A 64 2.26 24.08 0.48
C ARG A 64 3.73 23.75 0.24
N ASN A 65 4.26 22.76 0.94
CA ASN A 65 5.60 22.24 0.70
C ASN A 65 5.56 21.29 -0.51
N PRO A 66 6.37 21.49 -1.58
CA PRO A 66 6.39 20.59 -2.73
C PRO A 66 6.81 19.15 -2.38
N GLU A 67 7.58 18.99 -1.30
CA GLU A 67 8.02 17.68 -0.79
C GLU A 67 6.93 16.96 0.03
N CYS A 68 5.77 17.58 0.21
CA CYS A 68 4.66 17.02 0.98
C CYS A 68 3.37 17.01 0.15
N LYS A 69 2.60 15.93 0.27
CA LYS A 69 1.31 15.78 -0.43
C LYS A 69 0.29 15.10 0.45
N ARG A 70 -0.99 15.28 0.11
CA ARG A 70 -2.01 14.33 0.57
C ARG A 70 -1.97 13.13 -0.35
N LEU A 71 -1.65 11.97 0.21
CA LEU A 71 -1.63 10.70 -0.49
C LEU A 71 -2.82 9.83 -0.07
N LYS A 72 -3.26 8.99 -0.99
CA LYS A 72 -4.15 7.86 -0.75
C LYS A 72 -3.35 6.58 -0.91
N LEU A 73 -3.41 5.72 0.09
CA LEU A 73 -2.79 4.40 0.09
C LEU A 73 -3.90 3.35 0.13
N VAL A 74 -3.92 2.46 -0.86
CA VAL A 74 -4.85 1.33 -0.93
C VAL A 74 -4.05 0.06 -0.70
N TRP A 75 -4.16 -0.48 0.51
CA TRP A 75 -3.53 -1.72 0.91
C TRP A 75 -4.43 -2.89 0.54
N SER A 76 -3.88 -3.91 -0.09
CA SER A 76 -4.62 -5.12 -0.46
C SER A 76 -3.87 -6.38 -0.06
N GLN A 77 -4.57 -7.36 0.50
CA GLN A 77 -4.02 -8.67 0.81
C GLN A 77 -5.04 -9.78 0.58
N ALA A 78 -4.75 -10.66 -0.39
CA ALA A 78 -5.60 -11.79 -0.72
C ALA A 78 -5.62 -12.87 0.37
N GLY A 79 -6.68 -13.68 0.37
CA GLY A 79 -6.82 -14.85 1.24
C GLY A 79 -7.24 -14.51 2.66
N ALA A 80 -7.79 -13.32 2.90
CA ALA A 80 -8.39 -12.94 4.16
C ALA A 80 -9.60 -13.84 4.46
N ARG A 81 -9.70 -14.34 5.69
CA ARG A 81 -10.84 -15.18 6.09
C ARG A 81 -11.99 -14.31 6.57
N THR A 82 -13.14 -14.44 5.91
CA THR A 82 -14.39 -13.78 6.27
C THR A 82 -15.46 -14.84 6.60
N PRO A 83 -16.59 -14.45 7.23
CA PRO A 83 -17.74 -15.35 7.42
C PRO A 83 -18.28 -15.95 6.11
N ASN A 84 -18.05 -15.28 4.97
CA ASN A 84 -18.53 -15.70 3.66
C ASN A 84 -17.48 -16.48 2.84
N GLY A 85 -16.31 -16.77 3.41
CA GLY A 85 -15.21 -17.45 2.74
C GLY A 85 -13.95 -16.60 2.60
N LEU A 86 -13.06 -17.01 1.68
CA LEU A 86 -11.83 -16.28 1.38
C LEU A 86 -12.13 -15.05 0.52
N ASP A 87 -11.52 -13.93 0.88
CA ASP A 87 -11.65 -12.66 0.15
C ASP A 87 -10.31 -11.90 0.13
N THR A 88 -10.31 -10.69 -0.44
CA THR A 88 -9.20 -9.73 -0.37
C THR A 88 -9.48 -8.70 0.70
N ALA A 89 -8.63 -8.64 1.71
CA ALA A 89 -8.65 -7.54 2.67
C ALA A 89 -8.18 -6.27 1.98
N VAL A 90 -9.00 -5.22 2.02
CA VAL A 90 -8.67 -3.90 1.50
C VAL A 90 -8.74 -2.88 2.62
N LEU A 91 -7.67 -2.12 2.82
CA LEU A 91 -7.62 -0.98 3.73
C LEU A 91 -7.22 0.26 2.94
N THR A 92 -8.11 1.25 2.87
CA THR A 92 -7.81 2.55 2.28
C THR A 92 -7.50 3.54 3.38
N THR A 93 -6.34 4.20 3.29
CA THR A 93 -5.98 5.31 4.16
C THR A 93 -5.61 6.53 3.34
N GLU A 94 -5.83 7.71 3.92
CA GLU A 94 -5.34 8.97 3.37
C GLU A 94 -4.60 9.74 4.45
N MET A 95 -3.48 10.34 4.08
CA MET A 95 -2.66 11.12 5.00
C MET A 95 -1.96 12.24 4.27
N ASN A 96 -1.73 13.35 4.98
CA ASN A 96 -0.76 14.34 4.56
C ASN A 96 0.62 13.84 5.03
N ILE A 97 1.59 13.73 4.12
CA ILE A 97 2.91 13.15 4.40
C ILE A 97 3.97 13.74 3.45
N CYS A 98 5.20 13.83 3.94
CA CYS A 98 6.36 14.30 3.17
C CYS A 98 7.18 13.13 2.58
N ALA A 99 8.04 13.42 1.60
CA ALA A 99 8.84 12.42 0.89
C ALA A 99 9.77 11.62 1.81
N ASP A 100 10.18 12.21 2.92
CA ASP A 100 10.97 11.56 3.99
C ASP A 100 10.11 10.77 5.00
N GLY A 101 8.78 10.77 4.84
CA GLY A 101 7.84 10.08 5.70
C GLY A 101 7.43 10.86 6.95
N SER A 102 7.97 12.07 7.15
CA SER A 102 7.58 12.94 8.27
C SER A 102 6.18 13.52 8.07
N PRO A 103 5.49 13.88 9.17
CA PRO A 103 4.28 14.68 9.05
C PRO A 103 4.60 16.06 8.49
N PRO A 104 3.65 16.67 7.77
CA PRO A 104 3.69 18.08 7.43
C PRO A 104 4.03 18.99 8.62
N GLY A 105 4.73 20.09 8.36
CA GLY A 105 4.96 21.11 9.39
C GLY A 105 3.65 21.81 9.81
N ASP A 106 3.65 22.47 10.98
CA ASP A 106 2.47 23.13 11.57
C ASP A 106 1.78 24.18 10.67
N SER A 107 2.47 24.65 9.64
CA SER A 107 2.00 25.71 8.73
C SER A 107 1.44 25.20 7.39
N GLU A 108 1.30 23.88 7.21
CA GLU A 108 0.77 23.27 5.99
C GLU A 108 -0.76 23.29 5.87
#